data_AF-A0A4Y8XSF8-F1
#
_entry.id   AF-A0A4Y8XSF8-F1
#
_cell.length_a   1.000
_cell.length_b   1.000
_cell.length_c   1.000
_cell.angle_alpha   90.00
_cell.angle_beta   90.00
_cell.angle_gamma   90.00
#
_symmetry.space_group_name_H-M   'P 1'
#
loop_
_entity.id
_entity.type
_entity.pdbx_description
1 polymer ?
#
loop_
_entity_poly.entity_id
_entity_poly.type
_entity_poly.pdbx_seq_one_letter_code
_entity_poly.pdbx_strand_id
1 'polypeptide(L)'
;MSERPPQRIPNRQLAALIAEAGFSNAGLARRVDQLGLEHGLDLRYDKTSVTRWLRGQQPRGTTPALIAEVFTRRLGRRLSAQDLGLDACAPVYAGLEFASTPEEAVDIVGGLWRKDSGSHAELRKIAFTPAGLVVPSRDWLIGRADERVGHDGSAAASVAASSGATGATTGQPGAASYGSGGGGGGGSAGPVSVRVPAQGRGTVPRQAVPAGVPPARQTDRVAGQRVGGGDVAALRSVSELFRTLDQAYGGGHARQALVRYLEHECEPMLRGVYGETTGRRLFAAAADLTRLAGWTSYDIAAHGLAQRYFVQALRLSQAAGDRAYGSFVLITMSRQAVYLGHGREAVQLARVAQQGVGSAAPPVVQALLHSVEARGHGVLGEARACTTSLARAERALESARPGDEVPHWARTFDEGQLADEFGHSYRDLQQYRAAVQHAERSLQLRSPAFARSRLFCRVVLASARLGLGELDQACALGAEAAQQATEIRSARAVDYVRDFERRLEPYREAAAVRNYRDRIAAFG
;
A
#
# COMPACT_ATOMS: atom_id res chain seq x y z
N MET A 1 40.99 13.28 23.47
CA MET A 1 41.56 12.64 22.26
C MET A 1 40.48 12.64 21.19
N SER A 2 40.58 13.50 20.17
CA SER A 2 39.63 13.50 19.05
C SER A 2 39.78 12.21 18.25
N GLU A 3 38.72 11.41 18.19
CA GLU A 3 38.64 10.28 17.28
C GLU A 3 38.86 10.76 15.84
N ARG A 4 39.88 10.22 15.17
CA ARG A 4 40.08 10.45 13.74
C ARG A 4 38.84 9.93 13.00
N PRO A 5 38.24 10.72 12.10
CA PRO A 5 37.15 10.22 11.28
C PRO A 5 37.64 9.00 10.47
N PRO A 6 36.80 7.97 10.27
CA PRO A 6 37.19 6.75 9.58
C PRO A 6 37.74 7.07 8.19
N GLN A 7 38.91 6.51 7.86
CA GLN A 7 39.51 6.64 6.53
C GLN A 7 38.55 6.07 5.49
N ARG A 8 38.01 6.95 4.64
CA ARG A 8 37.08 6.55 3.56
C ARG A 8 37.87 5.91 2.43
N ILE A 9 37.50 4.69 2.07
CA ILE A 9 38.11 3.93 0.97
C ILE A 9 37.66 4.55 -0.36
N PRO A 10 38.57 4.92 -1.27
CA PRO A 10 38.20 5.44 -2.59
C PRO A 10 37.37 4.44 -3.41
N ASN A 11 36.28 4.91 -4.03
CA ASN A 11 35.40 4.08 -4.84
C ASN A 11 36.00 3.88 -6.25
N ARG A 12 36.79 2.80 -6.41
CA ARG A 12 37.45 2.43 -7.67
C ARG A 12 36.47 1.95 -8.74
N GLN A 13 35.36 1.34 -8.36
CA GLN A 13 34.33 0.83 -9.30
C GLN A 13 33.63 2.00 -10.01
N LEU A 14 33.18 3.01 -9.25
CA LEU A 14 32.61 4.23 -9.84
C LEU A 14 33.62 4.96 -10.73
N ALA A 15 34.89 5.03 -10.33
CA ALA A 15 35.95 5.65 -11.14
C ALA A 15 36.12 4.96 -12.50
N ALA A 16 36.13 3.62 -12.51
CA ALA A 16 36.25 2.83 -13.73
C ALA A 16 35.05 3.05 -14.67
N LEU A 17 33.82 3.04 -14.12
CA LEU A 17 32.61 3.25 -14.92
C LEU A 17 32.51 4.67 -15.46
N ILE A 18 32.92 5.71 -14.70
CA ILE A 18 33.00 7.09 -15.19
C ILE A 18 33.90 7.18 -16.43
N ALA A 19 35.06 6.52 -16.40
CA ALA A 19 36.00 6.48 -17.51
C ALA A 19 35.40 5.74 -18.72
N GLU A 20 34.81 4.55 -18.50
CA GLU A 20 34.17 3.74 -19.55
C GLU A 20 33.02 4.50 -20.24
N ALA A 21 32.15 5.15 -19.47
CA ALA A 21 31.00 5.89 -19.98
C ALA A 21 31.37 7.22 -20.66
N GLY A 22 32.61 7.68 -20.49
CA GLY A 22 33.09 8.98 -20.98
C GLY A 22 32.45 10.17 -20.26
N PHE A 23 32.10 10.03 -18.97
CA PHE A 23 31.52 11.12 -18.20
C PHE A 23 32.59 12.01 -17.58
N SER A 24 32.35 13.33 -17.57
CA SER A 24 33.02 14.22 -16.63
C SER A 24 32.26 14.26 -15.31
N ASN A 25 32.91 14.60 -14.19
CA ASN A 25 32.24 14.70 -12.89
C ASN A 25 31.04 15.67 -12.93
N ALA A 26 31.19 16.82 -13.60
CA ALA A 26 30.08 17.75 -13.80
C ALA A 26 29.01 17.21 -14.76
N GLY A 27 29.40 16.41 -15.74
CA GLY A 27 28.48 15.76 -16.69
C GLY A 27 27.65 14.64 -16.07
N LEU A 28 28.23 13.87 -15.13
CA LEU A 28 27.52 12.88 -14.34
C LEU A 28 26.53 13.55 -13.39
N ALA A 29 26.99 14.56 -12.61
CA ALA A 29 26.15 15.29 -11.67
C ALA A 29 24.88 15.86 -12.34
N ARG A 30 25.04 16.55 -13.48
CA ARG A 30 23.90 17.08 -14.26
C ARG A 30 22.92 16.01 -14.73
N ARG A 31 23.40 14.84 -15.13
CA ARG A 31 22.53 13.73 -15.57
C ARG A 31 21.80 13.10 -14.39
N VAL A 32 22.45 12.99 -13.24
CA VAL A 32 21.82 12.52 -12.00
C VAL A 32 20.75 13.51 -11.54
N ASP A 33 21.00 14.82 -11.63
CA ASP A 33 20.00 15.84 -11.30
C ASP A 33 18.85 15.86 -12.31
N GLN A 34 19.15 15.76 -13.60
CA GLN A 34 18.13 15.66 -14.65
C GLN A 34 17.25 14.43 -14.45
N LEU A 35 17.86 13.27 -14.20
CA LEU A 35 17.13 12.05 -13.90
C LEU A 35 16.38 12.19 -12.57
N GLY A 36 16.97 12.82 -11.55
CA GLY A 36 16.29 13.18 -10.31
C GLY A 36 15.00 13.94 -10.59
N LEU A 37 15.06 14.96 -11.44
CA LEU A 37 13.94 15.77 -11.85
C LEU A 37 12.87 14.97 -12.63
N GLU A 38 13.29 14.10 -13.57
CA GLU A 38 12.39 13.13 -14.23
C GLU A 38 11.68 12.24 -13.21
N HIS A 39 12.35 11.94 -12.09
CA HIS A 39 11.84 11.17 -10.98
C HIS A 39 11.20 11.99 -9.86
N GLY A 40 10.96 13.29 -10.07
CA GLY A 40 10.29 14.18 -9.11
C GLY A 40 11.11 14.54 -7.87
N LEU A 41 12.43 14.38 -7.92
CA LEU A 41 13.36 14.71 -6.85
C LEU A 41 14.06 16.04 -7.17
N ASP A 42 14.00 17.01 -6.24
CA ASP A 42 14.83 18.22 -6.31
C ASP A 42 16.25 17.87 -5.82
N LEU A 43 17.07 17.37 -6.75
CA LEU A 43 18.48 17.08 -6.52
C LEU A 43 19.33 18.24 -7.06
N ARG A 44 20.41 18.57 -6.33
CA ARG A 44 21.34 19.64 -6.68
C ARG A 44 22.77 19.17 -6.50
N TYR A 45 23.15 18.13 -7.23
CA TYR A 45 24.50 17.61 -7.21
C TYR A 45 25.41 18.38 -8.16
N ASP A 46 26.64 18.54 -7.74
CA ASP A 46 27.69 19.21 -8.51
C ASP A 46 28.91 18.30 -8.70
N LYS A 47 29.93 18.80 -9.39
CA LYS A 47 31.21 18.08 -9.56
C LYS A 47 31.83 17.68 -8.21
N THR A 48 31.60 18.48 -7.17
CA THR A 48 32.14 18.26 -5.82
C THR A 48 31.49 17.06 -5.17
N SER A 49 30.19 16.88 -5.38
CA SER A 49 29.40 15.74 -4.92
C SER A 49 29.92 14.44 -5.52
N VAL A 50 30.14 14.39 -6.85
CA VAL A 50 30.76 13.25 -7.52
C VAL A 50 32.19 12.97 -7.02
N THR A 51 32.96 14.03 -6.78
CA THR A 51 34.31 13.90 -6.21
C THR A 51 34.27 13.30 -4.79
N ARG A 52 33.25 13.63 -3.99
CA ARG A 52 33.04 13.02 -2.67
C ARG A 52 32.66 11.55 -2.79
N TRP A 53 31.83 11.17 -3.77
CA TRP A 53 31.47 9.77 -4.02
C TRP A 53 32.69 8.93 -4.43
N LEU A 54 33.55 9.47 -5.30
CA LEU A 54 34.83 8.85 -5.66
C LEU A 54 35.78 8.69 -4.46
N ARG A 55 35.70 9.57 -3.46
CA ARG A 55 36.44 9.46 -2.20
C ARG A 55 35.76 8.55 -1.17
N GLY A 56 34.74 7.78 -1.56
CA GLY A 56 34.06 6.80 -0.71
C GLY A 56 32.91 7.36 0.12
N GLN A 57 32.44 8.59 -0.13
CA GLN A 57 31.19 9.05 0.48
C GLN A 57 29.99 8.40 -0.20
N GLN A 58 29.19 7.67 0.57
CA GLN A 58 27.97 7.08 0.04
C GLN A 58 26.89 8.15 -0.19
N PRO A 59 26.32 8.26 -1.41
CA PRO A 59 25.12 9.05 -1.64
C PRO A 59 23.93 8.43 -0.89
N ARG A 60 23.01 9.27 -0.42
CA ARG A 60 21.86 8.83 0.40
C ARG A 60 20.59 8.68 -0.44
N GLY A 61 19.63 7.93 0.11
CA GLY A 61 18.31 7.76 -0.50
C GLY A 61 18.38 7.00 -1.81
N THR A 62 17.67 7.47 -2.83
CA THR A 62 17.60 6.83 -4.16
C THR A 62 18.72 7.25 -5.11
N THR A 63 19.60 8.14 -4.68
CA THR A 63 20.71 8.63 -5.51
C THR A 63 21.60 7.49 -6.03
N PRO A 64 21.97 6.43 -5.27
CA PRO A 64 22.74 5.32 -5.82
C PRO A 64 22.07 4.62 -7.01
N ALA A 65 20.74 4.42 -6.96
CA ALA A 65 19.99 3.82 -8.07
C ALA A 65 19.89 4.76 -9.29
N LEU A 66 19.76 6.07 -9.08
CA LEU A 66 19.77 7.06 -10.16
C LEU A 66 21.14 7.11 -10.86
N ILE A 67 22.23 7.06 -10.09
CA ILE A 67 23.58 6.98 -10.66
C ILE A 67 23.68 5.70 -11.51
N ALA A 68 23.29 4.54 -10.97
CA ALA A 68 23.30 3.28 -11.71
C ALA A 68 22.45 3.31 -13.00
N GLU A 69 21.29 3.95 -12.96
CA GLU A 69 20.41 4.16 -14.12
C GLU A 69 21.07 5.06 -15.19
N VAL A 70 21.74 6.14 -14.79
CA VAL A 70 22.50 7.00 -15.72
C VAL A 70 23.58 6.20 -16.46
N PHE A 71 24.29 5.31 -15.77
CA PHE A 71 25.28 4.42 -16.40
C PHE A 71 24.61 3.34 -17.26
N THR A 72 23.50 2.76 -16.81
CA THR A 72 22.73 1.77 -17.58
C THR A 72 22.29 2.33 -18.92
N ARG A 73 21.68 3.53 -18.93
CA ARG A 73 21.27 4.23 -20.16
C ARG A 73 22.44 4.53 -21.08
N ARG A 74 23.61 4.84 -20.51
CA ARG A 74 24.79 5.24 -21.28
C ARG A 74 25.55 4.07 -21.89
N LEU A 75 25.68 2.98 -21.16
CA LEU A 75 26.48 1.80 -21.53
C LEU A 75 25.67 0.69 -22.19
N GLY A 76 24.33 0.77 -22.15
CA GLY A 76 23.45 -0.22 -22.80
C GLY A 76 23.41 -1.59 -22.11
N ARG A 77 23.94 -1.68 -20.87
CA ARG A 77 23.89 -2.88 -20.02
C ARG A 77 23.34 -2.54 -18.66
N ARG A 78 22.59 -3.46 -18.05
CA ARG A 78 21.99 -3.26 -16.74
C ARG A 78 23.07 -3.20 -15.66
N LEU A 79 23.11 -2.09 -14.93
CA LEU A 79 24.01 -1.88 -13.80
C LEU A 79 23.18 -1.56 -12.54
N SER A 80 23.58 -2.14 -11.42
CA SER A 80 23.04 -1.90 -10.08
C SER A 80 23.93 -0.94 -9.29
N ALA A 81 23.42 -0.35 -8.20
CA ALA A 81 24.23 0.49 -7.32
C ALA A 81 25.48 -0.24 -6.78
N GLN A 82 25.36 -1.56 -6.56
CA GLN A 82 26.47 -2.40 -6.09
C GLN A 82 27.57 -2.55 -7.16
N ASP A 83 27.21 -2.61 -8.45
CA ASP A 83 28.18 -2.65 -9.55
C ASP A 83 29.03 -1.37 -9.61
N LEU A 84 28.52 -0.27 -9.06
CA LEU A 84 29.19 1.03 -8.94
C LEU A 84 29.94 1.19 -7.60
N GLY A 85 29.94 0.19 -6.72
CA GLY A 85 30.54 0.31 -5.38
C GLY A 85 29.77 1.24 -4.45
N LEU A 86 28.49 1.44 -4.71
CA LEU A 86 27.58 2.23 -3.89
C LEU A 86 26.70 1.32 -3.03
N ASP A 87 26.18 1.86 -1.94
CA ASP A 87 25.27 1.14 -1.05
C ASP A 87 24.08 0.58 -1.83
N ALA A 88 23.74 -0.67 -1.55
CA ALA A 88 22.63 -1.35 -2.20
C ALA A 88 21.32 -0.61 -1.91
N CYS A 89 20.64 -0.20 -2.97
CA CYS A 89 19.27 0.30 -2.91
C CYS A 89 18.47 -0.35 -4.03
N ALA A 90 17.16 -0.54 -3.83
CA ALA A 90 16.33 -1.13 -4.86
C ALA A 90 16.36 -0.27 -6.15
N PRO A 91 16.38 -0.88 -7.35
CA PRO A 91 16.31 -0.12 -8.61
C PRO A 91 15.06 0.77 -8.62
N VAL A 92 15.17 1.97 -9.21
CA VAL A 92 14.10 2.98 -9.12
C VAL A 92 12.77 2.47 -9.69
N TYR A 93 12.83 1.64 -10.73
CA TYR A 93 11.66 1.04 -11.39
C TYR A 93 11.34 -0.40 -11.01
N ALA A 94 12.16 -1.08 -10.21
CA ALA A 94 11.87 -2.48 -9.85
C ALA A 94 10.57 -2.57 -9.04
N GLY A 95 9.61 -3.40 -9.46
CA GLY A 95 8.25 -3.50 -8.90
C GLY A 95 7.25 -2.50 -9.48
N LEU A 96 7.69 -1.63 -10.41
CA LEU A 96 6.81 -0.74 -11.20
C LEU A 96 6.58 -1.29 -12.61
N GLU A 97 7.08 -2.49 -12.92
CA GLU A 97 6.76 -3.17 -14.17
C GLU A 97 5.26 -3.49 -14.22
N PHE A 98 4.65 -3.20 -15.37
CA PHE A 98 3.28 -3.57 -15.67
C PHE A 98 3.32 -4.86 -16.51
N ALA A 99 3.07 -5.99 -15.85
CA ALA A 99 3.25 -7.31 -16.43
C ALA A 99 2.45 -7.50 -17.73
N SER A 100 2.99 -8.28 -18.65
CA SER A 100 2.31 -8.61 -19.90
C SER A 100 1.26 -9.71 -19.71
N THR A 101 1.50 -10.68 -18.84
CA THR A 101 0.58 -11.81 -18.56
C THR A 101 0.15 -11.88 -17.09
N PRO A 102 -0.95 -12.60 -16.77
CA PRO A 102 -1.37 -12.84 -15.39
C PRO A 102 -0.33 -13.60 -14.56
N GLU A 103 0.38 -14.57 -15.15
CA GLU A 103 1.41 -15.37 -14.47
C GLU A 103 2.60 -14.49 -14.07
N GLU A 104 3.08 -13.64 -14.99
CA GLU A 104 4.12 -12.67 -14.71
C GLU A 104 3.69 -11.68 -13.60
N ALA A 105 2.42 -11.25 -13.61
CA ALA A 105 1.87 -10.40 -12.57
C ALA A 105 1.90 -11.08 -11.18
N VAL A 106 1.58 -12.38 -11.12
CA VAL A 106 1.63 -13.19 -9.89
C VAL A 106 3.08 -13.33 -9.40
N ASP A 107 4.04 -13.54 -10.29
CA ASP A 107 5.45 -13.63 -9.92
C ASP A 107 6.02 -12.31 -9.37
N ILE A 108 5.70 -11.18 -10.02
CA ILE A 108 6.14 -9.86 -9.57
C ILE A 108 5.52 -9.52 -8.22
N VAL A 109 4.20 -9.68 -8.07
CA VAL A 109 3.50 -9.30 -6.84
C VAL A 109 3.86 -10.22 -5.67
N GLY A 110 4.00 -11.53 -5.91
CA GLY A 110 4.47 -12.48 -4.91
C GLY A 110 5.91 -12.18 -4.46
N GLY A 111 6.78 -11.83 -5.40
CA GLY A 111 8.12 -11.35 -5.10
C GLY A 111 8.14 -10.06 -4.26
N LEU A 112 7.18 -9.15 -4.48
CA LEU A 112 7.02 -7.94 -3.68
C LEU A 112 6.54 -8.26 -2.25
N TRP A 113 5.54 -9.14 -2.10
CA TRP A 113 5.03 -9.55 -0.78
C TRP A 113 6.10 -10.20 0.08
N ARG A 114 6.83 -11.19 -0.46
CA ARG A 114 7.94 -11.86 0.26
C ARG A 114 9.03 -10.90 0.72
N LYS A 115 9.36 -9.91 -0.11
CA LYS A 115 10.39 -8.93 0.24
C LYS A 115 9.92 -7.98 1.35
N ASP A 116 8.62 -7.64 1.41
CA ASP A 116 8.07 -6.71 2.41
C ASP A 116 7.65 -7.39 3.72
N SER A 117 7.29 -8.68 3.68
CA SER A 117 7.01 -9.47 4.89
C SER A 117 8.25 -9.78 5.72
N GLY A 118 9.42 -9.86 5.07
CA GLY A 118 10.73 -10.03 5.70
C GLY A 118 11.22 -8.79 6.46
N SER A 119 12.44 -8.85 7.01
CA SER A 119 13.06 -7.75 7.78
C SER A 119 13.61 -6.60 6.90
N HIS A 120 13.20 -6.50 5.64
CA HIS A 120 13.80 -5.58 4.67
C HIS A 120 13.27 -4.15 4.82
N ALA A 121 13.78 -3.44 5.83
CA ALA A 121 13.56 -2.00 6.02
C ALA A 121 13.88 -1.17 4.76
N GLU A 122 14.72 -1.68 3.86
CA GLU A 122 15.16 -1.01 2.63
C GLU A 122 14.02 -0.76 1.63
N LEU A 123 12.99 -1.62 1.55
CA LEU A 123 11.85 -1.36 0.65
C LEU A 123 11.08 -0.10 1.04
N ARG A 124 11.02 0.20 2.35
CA ARG A 124 10.33 1.39 2.86
C ARG A 124 11.10 2.67 2.56
N LYS A 125 12.40 2.58 2.24
CA LYS A 125 13.26 3.71 1.88
C LYS A 125 13.24 4.02 0.38
N ILE A 126 12.55 3.20 -0.43
CA ILE A 126 12.44 3.46 -1.86
C ILE A 126 11.65 4.75 -2.07
N ALA A 127 12.23 5.69 -2.82
CA ALA A 127 11.52 6.93 -3.15
C ALA A 127 10.38 6.68 -4.13
N PHE A 128 9.37 7.52 -4.00
CA PHE A 128 8.33 7.68 -4.99
C PHE A 128 8.91 8.26 -6.29
N THR A 129 8.29 7.95 -7.43
CA THR A 129 8.69 8.49 -8.74
C THR A 129 7.43 8.86 -9.55
N PRO A 130 7.13 10.14 -9.81
CA PRO A 130 5.97 10.55 -10.59
C PRO A 130 5.91 9.90 -11.98
N ALA A 131 7.03 9.82 -12.69
CA ALA A 131 7.14 9.16 -13.99
C ALA A 131 6.75 7.65 -13.95
N GLY A 132 6.90 7.00 -12.79
CA GLY A 132 6.53 5.60 -12.57
C GLY A 132 5.03 5.35 -12.57
N LEU A 133 4.21 6.41 -12.64
CA LEU A 133 2.75 6.32 -12.75
C LEU A 133 2.27 6.33 -14.22
N VAL A 134 3.07 6.84 -15.15
CA VAL A 134 2.64 7.14 -16.53
C VAL A 134 2.45 5.86 -17.34
N VAL A 135 3.46 5.01 -17.39
CA VAL A 135 3.42 3.77 -18.20
C VAL A 135 2.34 2.81 -17.69
N PRO A 136 2.27 2.47 -16.38
CA PRO A 136 1.23 1.56 -15.89
C PRO A 136 -0.20 2.06 -16.10
N SER A 137 -0.45 3.36 -15.91
CA SER A 137 -1.80 3.92 -16.10
C SER A 137 -2.21 3.94 -17.58
N ARG A 138 -1.28 4.25 -18.49
CA ARG A 138 -1.50 4.15 -19.94
C ARG A 138 -1.76 2.72 -20.36
N ASP A 139 -0.90 1.79 -19.96
CA ASP A 139 -0.95 0.39 -20.39
C ASP A 139 -2.23 -0.29 -19.88
N TRP A 140 -2.68 0.03 -18.67
CA TRP A 140 -3.98 -0.39 -18.16
C TRP A 140 -5.15 0.21 -18.97
N LEU A 141 -5.07 1.50 -19.34
CA LEU A 141 -6.14 2.17 -20.08
C LEU A 141 -6.36 1.54 -21.45
N ILE A 142 -5.27 1.37 -22.21
CA ILE A 142 -5.31 0.83 -23.59
C ILE A 142 -5.39 -0.70 -23.62
N GLY A 143 -4.84 -1.37 -22.60
CA GLY A 143 -4.82 -2.81 -22.47
C GLY A 143 -6.23 -3.35 -22.29
N ARG A 144 -6.52 -4.53 -22.85
CA ARG A 144 -7.79 -5.24 -22.64
C ARG A 144 -7.69 -6.12 -21.39
N ALA A 145 -8.84 -6.58 -20.89
CA ALA A 145 -8.82 -7.66 -19.90
C ALA A 145 -8.09 -8.86 -20.50
N ASP A 146 -7.29 -9.56 -19.70
CA ASP A 146 -6.62 -10.79 -20.15
C ASP A 146 -7.65 -11.78 -20.68
N GLU A 147 -7.33 -12.53 -21.73
CA GLU A 147 -8.29 -13.45 -22.36
C GLU A 147 -8.68 -14.61 -21.43
N ARG A 148 -7.70 -15.10 -20.64
CA ARG A 148 -7.87 -16.19 -19.68
C ARG A 148 -7.02 -15.93 -18.46
N VAL A 149 -7.56 -16.25 -17.28
CA VAL A 149 -6.83 -16.29 -16.01
C VAL A 149 -6.96 -17.64 -15.29
N GLY A 150 -7.88 -18.50 -15.72
CA GLY A 150 -8.05 -19.84 -15.15
C GLY A 150 -6.78 -20.69 -15.29
N HIS A 151 -6.38 -21.34 -14.20
CA HIS A 151 -5.17 -22.14 -14.10
C HIS A 151 -5.52 -23.62 -13.86
N ASP A 152 -5.23 -24.47 -14.86
CA ASP A 152 -5.66 -25.88 -14.88
C ASP A 152 -4.61 -26.85 -14.30
N GLY A 153 -3.48 -26.34 -13.79
CA GLY A 153 -2.40 -27.14 -13.19
C GLY A 153 -1.49 -27.89 -14.19
N SER A 154 -1.78 -27.84 -15.50
CA SER A 154 -0.98 -28.52 -16.53
C SER A 154 0.41 -27.92 -16.74
N ALA A 155 0.61 -26.65 -16.39
CA ALA A 155 1.91 -25.98 -16.44
C ALA A 155 2.91 -26.55 -15.41
N ALA A 156 2.44 -27.10 -14.28
CA ALA A 156 3.29 -27.73 -13.28
C ALA A 156 3.77 -29.13 -13.71
N ALA A 157 3.01 -29.82 -14.58
CA ALA A 157 3.33 -31.17 -15.04
C ALA A 157 4.47 -31.20 -16.08
N SER A 158 4.65 -30.14 -16.89
CA SER A 158 5.71 -30.08 -17.91
C SER A 158 7.10 -29.82 -17.32
N VAL A 159 7.19 -29.16 -16.17
CA VAL A 159 8.46 -28.93 -15.45
C VAL A 159 8.89 -30.17 -14.64
N ALA A 160 7.93 -30.94 -14.12
CA ALA A 160 8.20 -32.23 -13.48
C ALA A 160 8.62 -33.32 -14.50
N ALA A 161 8.04 -33.31 -15.70
CA ALA A 161 8.39 -34.26 -16.76
C ALA A 161 9.79 -34.02 -17.36
N SER A 162 10.28 -32.77 -17.35
CA SER A 162 11.63 -32.43 -17.82
C SER A 162 12.74 -32.66 -16.78
N SER A 163 12.38 -32.82 -15.50
CA SER A 163 13.31 -33.14 -14.41
C SER A 163 13.36 -34.65 -14.05
N GLY A 164 12.46 -35.47 -14.60
CA GLY A 164 12.40 -36.92 -14.38
C GLY A 164 13.26 -37.78 -15.31
N ALA A 165 14.02 -37.18 -16.25
CA ALA A 165 14.76 -37.93 -17.27
C ALA A 165 16.27 -37.97 -17.02
N THR A 166 16.71 -38.35 -15.81
CA THR A 166 18.08 -38.85 -15.58
C THR A 166 18.11 -39.78 -14.37
N GLY A 167 18.26 -41.09 -14.60
CA GLY A 167 18.67 -42.05 -13.57
C GLY A 167 17.92 -43.39 -13.53
N ALA A 168 18.15 -44.26 -14.52
CA ALA A 168 18.17 -45.71 -14.28
C ALA A 168 19.41 -46.03 -13.40
N THR A 169 19.56 -47.10 -12.61
CA THR A 169 19.14 -48.51 -12.69
C THR A 169 19.53 -49.20 -11.37
N THR A 170 19.14 -50.48 -11.21
CA THR A 170 19.50 -51.49 -10.16
C THR A 170 18.64 -51.46 -8.90
N GLY A 171 18.06 -52.54 -8.38
CA GLY A 171 18.04 -53.96 -8.73
C GLY A 171 17.17 -54.66 -7.66
N GLN A 172 16.29 -55.57 -8.11
CA GLN A 172 15.37 -56.46 -7.38
C GLN A 172 16.05 -57.41 -6.34
N PRO A 173 15.34 -58.36 -5.67
CA PRO A 173 13.98 -58.38 -5.05
C PRO A 173 13.93 -59.17 -3.70
N GLY A 174 12.75 -59.31 -3.06
CA GLY A 174 12.46 -60.50 -2.21
C GLY A 174 11.32 -60.43 -1.18
N ALA A 175 10.27 -61.24 -1.41
CA ALA A 175 9.31 -61.89 -0.48
C ALA A 175 8.36 -61.02 0.40
N ALA A 176 7.01 -61.04 0.28
CA ALA A 176 6.02 -62.13 0.57
C ALA A 176 6.19 -62.74 1.97
N SER A 177 5.21 -62.94 2.86
CA SER A 177 3.72 -62.87 2.87
C SER A 177 3.22 -63.33 4.28
N TYR A 178 1.91 -63.14 4.57
CA TYR A 178 1.08 -63.74 5.64
C TYR A 178 1.38 -63.28 7.09
N GLY A 179 0.43 -63.11 8.02
CA GLY A 179 -0.99 -63.44 8.10
C GLY A 179 -1.31 -63.99 9.52
N SER A 180 -2.50 -63.68 10.06
CA SER A 180 -3.10 -64.23 11.32
C SER A 180 -2.52 -63.69 12.64
N GLY A 181 -3.27 -63.42 13.73
CA GLY A 181 -4.68 -63.65 14.07
C GLY A 181 -4.79 -63.92 15.59
N GLY A 182 -5.84 -63.39 16.23
CA GLY A 182 -6.49 -64.02 17.39
C GLY A 182 -6.04 -63.70 18.83
N GLY A 183 -6.94 -63.06 19.59
CA GLY A 183 -7.58 -63.72 20.75
C GLY A 183 -7.08 -63.43 22.18
N GLY A 184 -7.91 -62.71 22.95
CA GLY A 184 -8.65 -63.31 24.08
C GLY A 184 -8.12 -63.19 25.53
N GLY A 185 -8.97 -62.60 26.39
CA GLY A 185 -9.14 -62.90 27.83
C GLY A 185 -8.09 -62.30 28.79
N GLY A 186 -8.40 -61.81 29.99
CA GLY A 186 -9.61 -61.85 30.80
C GLY A 186 -9.22 -61.88 32.28
N GLY A 187 -9.76 -60.94 33.07
CA GLY A 187 -10.07 -61.11 34.51
C GLY A 187 -8.95 -60.99 35.54
N SER A 188 -9.13 -60.10 36.52
CA SER A 188 -9.31 -60.49 37.93
C SER A 188 -9.68 -59.29 38.79
N ALA A 189 -10.67 -59.48 39.65
CA ALA A 189 -11.28 -58.49 40.54
C ALA A 189 -10.95 -58.78 42.02
N GLY A 190 -11.12 -57.76 42.89
CA GLY A 190 -11.32 -57.87 44.34
C GLY A 190 -10.75 -56.68 45.14
N PRO A 191 -11.15 -56.44 46.40
CA PRO A 191 -12.52 -56.13 46.89
C PRO A 191 -12.59 -54.83 47.75
N VAL A 192 -13.65 -54.00 47.71
CA VAL A 192 -14.89 -53.90 48.55
C VAL A 192 -14.79 -53.11 49.90
N SER A 193 -15.30 -51.85 49.88
CA SER A 193 -16.08 -51.04 50.88
C SER A 193 -15.54 -50.76 52.31
N VAL A 194 -15.82 -49.61 52.98
CA VAL A 194 -17.10 -49.20 53.65
C VAL A 194 -17.21 -47.66 53.89
N ARG A 195 -18.45 -47.17 53.95
CA ARG A 195 -19.02 -45.79 54.09
C ARG A 195 -18.85 -45.10 55.48
N VAL A 196 -19.04 -43.76 55.53
CA VAL A 196 -20.14 -43.00 56.25
C VAL A 196 -20.02 -41.47 55.95
N PRO A 197 -21.12 -40.66 55.99
CA PRO A 197 -21.29 -39.45 55.15
C PRO A 197 -21.45 -38.09 55.89
N ALA A 198 -21.55 -37.03 55.05
CA ALA A 198 -22.25 -35.74 55.21
C ALA A 198 -21.46 -34.49 55.63
N GLN A 199 -21.37 -33.48 54.74
CA GLN A 199 -22.25 -32.28 54.77
C GLN A 199 -21.99 -31.41 53.52
N GLY A 200 -23.05 -30.83 52.98
CA GLY A 200 -23.13 -30.41 51.58
C GLY A 200 -22.66 -29.00 51.24
N ARG A 201 -22.58 -28.71 49.93
CA ARG A 201 -23.26 -27.57 49.27
C ARG A 201 -23.04 -27.62 47.75
N GLY A 202 -24.15 -27.53 47.00
CA GLY A 202 -24.23 -26.89 45.68
C GLY A 202 -23.85 -27.74 44.45
N THR A 203 -24.84 -28.39 43.84
CA THR A 203 -24.74 -28.94 42.48
C THR A 203 -24.91 -27.86 41.42
N VAL A 204 -23.88 -27.65 40.60
CA VAL A 204 -24.02 -27.08 39.24
C VAL A 204 -23.57 -28.17 38.26
N PRO A 205 -24.41 -28.62 37.31
CA PRO A 205 -24.02 -29.71 36.42
C PRO A 205 -22.95 -29.23 35.42
N ARG A 206 -21.75 -29.80 35.53
CA ARG A 206 -20.74 -29.78 34.46
C ARG A 206 -21.26 -30.63 33.31
N GLN A 207 -21.66 -30.00 32.20
CA GLN A 207 -21.78 -30.71 30.93
C GLN A 207 -20.40 -31.19 30.47
N ALA A 208 -20.32 -32.47 30.17
CA ALA A 208 -19.17 -33.12 29.60
C ALA A 208 -18.89 -32.55 28.20
N VAL A 209 -17.66 -32.09 27.98
CA VAL A 209 -17.15 -31.77 26.65
C VAL A 209 -16.94 -33.11 25.93
N PRO A 210 -17.54 -33.36 24.75
CA PRO A 210 -17.23 -34.55 23.98
C PRO A 210 -15.77 -34.47 23.51
N ALA A 211 -14.98 -35.45 23.91
CA ALA A 211 -13.65 -35.71 23.36
C ALA A 211 -13.78 -36.08 21.88
N GLY A 212 -13.30 -35.20 21.01
CA GLY A 212 -13.37 -35.38 19.56
C GLY A 212 -12.98 -34.14 18.79
N VAL A 213 -11.92 -33.43 19.20
CA VAL A 213 -11.29 -32.42 18.34
C VAL A 213 -10.25 -33.18 17.51
N PRO A 214 -10.43 -33.36 16.19
CA PRO A 214 -9.35 -33.85 15.35
C PRO A 214 -8.21 -32.83 15.42
N PRO A 215 -6.93 -33.25 15.43
CA PRO A 215 -5.82 -32.32 15.53
C PRO A 215 -5.90 -31.30 14.40
N ALA A 216 -5.69 -30.03 14.74
CA ALA A 216 -5.65 -28.93 13.79
C ALA A 216 -4.69 -29.30 12.66
N ARG A 217 -5.21 -29.45 11.43
CA ARG A 217 -4.36 -29.53 10.25
C ARG A 217 -3.62 -28.20 10.16
N GLN A 218 -2.33 -28.24 10.43
CA GLN A 218 -1.40 -27.21 10.02
C GLN A 218 -1.42 -27.23 8.48
N THR A 219 -2.25 -26.39 7.88
CA THR A 219 -2.41 -26.35 6.41
C THR A 219 -1.30 -25.50 5.82
N ASP A 220 -0.11 -26.08 5.69
CA ASP A 220 0.77 -25.64 4.61
C ASP A 220 0.03 -25.93 3.29
N ARG A 221 -0.48 -24.89 2.64
CA ARG A 221 -1.15 -25.02 1.33
C ARG A 221 -0.09 -25.38 0.29
N VAL A 222 0.01 -26.68 -0.01
CA VAL A 222 0.93 -27.20 -1.04
C VAL A 222 0.53 -26.69 -2.43
N ALA A 223 1.51 -26.36 -3.27
CA ALA A 223 1.30 -25.99 -4.67
C ALA A 223 0.41 -27.03 -5.39
N GLY A 224 -0.62 -26.55 -6.10
CA GLY A 224 -1.58 -27.41 -6.81
C GLY A 224 -2.91 -27.68 -6.09
N GLN A 225 -3.18 -27.07 -4.93
CA GLN A 225 -4.51 -27.14 -4.31
C GLN A 225 -5.59 -26.44 -5.15
N ARG A 226 -6.78 -27.04 -5.19
CA ARG A 226 -7.96 -26.47 -5.86
C ARG A 226 -8.51 -25.29 -5.06
N VAL A 227 -8.68 -24.14 -5.70
CA VAL A 227 -9.26 -22.93 -5.09
C VAL A 227 -10.74 -22.85 -5.41
N GLY A 228 -11.57 -22.68 -4.38
CA GLY A 228 -13.02 -22.61 -4.49
C GLY A 228 -13.60 -21.23 -4.19
N GLY A 229 -14.93 -21.11 -4.33
CA GLY A 229 -15.65 -19.88 -3.98
C GLY A 229 -15.53 -19.51 -2.49
N GLY A 230 -15.38 -20.51 -1.61
CA GLY A 230 -15.18 -20.29 -0.17
C GLY A 230 -13.85 -19.60 0.15
N ASP A 231 -12.76 -19.97 -0.55
CA ASP A 231 -11.46 -19.31 -0.39
C ASP A 231 -11.54 -17.83 -0.80
N VAL A 232 -12.17 -17.53 -1.94
CA VAL A 232 -12.36 -16.15 -2.41
C VAL A 232 -13.23 -15.35 -1.45
N ALA A 233 -14.27 -15.96 -0.88
CA ALA A 233 -15.10 -15.32 0.14
C ALA A 233 -14.28 -15.00 1.41
N ALA A 234 -13.40 -15.91 1.85
CA ALA A 234 -12.51 -15.67 2.98
C ALA A 234 -11.56 -14.49 2.74
N LEU A 235 -10.93 -14.40 1.56
CA LEU A 235 -10.07 -13.26 1.20
C LEU A 235 -10.82 -11.92 1.30
N ARG A 236 -12.07 -11.88 0.83
CA ARG A 236 -12.91 -10.67 0.90
C ARG A 236 -13.27 -10.28 2.33
N SER A 237 -13.63 -11.25 3.17
CA SER A 237 -13.90 -11.01 4.60
C SER A 237 -12.67 -10.47 5.33
N VAL A 238 -11.49 -11.03 5.06
CA VAL A 238 -10.22 -10.55 5.63
C VAL A 238 -9.88 -9.13 5.12
N SER A 239 -10.18 -8.83 3.85
CA SER A 239 -10.03 -7.48 3.30
C SER A 239 -10.85 -6.46 4.08
N GLU A 240 -12.11 -6.79 4.41
CA GLU A 240 -13.00 -5.93 5.18
C GLU A 240 -12.53 -5.74 6.63
N LEU A 241 -12.04 -6.81 7.25
CA LEU A 241 -11.44 -6.73 8.59
C LEU A 241 -10.27 -5.74 8.62
N PHE A 242 -9.30 -5.88 7.69
CA PHE A 242 -8.15 -4.98 7.64
C PHE A 242 -8.54 -3.53 7.31
N ARG A 243 -9.57 -3.33 6.46
CA ARG A 243 -10.10 -2.01 6.13
C ARG A 243 -10.73 -1.33 7.35
N THR A 244 -11.48 -2.07 8.15
CA THR A 244 -12.07 -1.55 9.41
C THR A 244 -10.98 -1.13 10.39
N LEU A 245 -9.94 -1.96 10.56
CA LEU A 245 -8.81 -1.65 11.43
C LEU A 245 -8.03 -0.41 10.94
N ASP A 246 -7.80 -0.29 9.63
CA ASP A 246 -7.12 0.87 9.03
C ASP A 246 -7.89 2.18 9.24
N GLN A 247 -9.23 2.16 9.13
CA GLN A 247 -10.06 3.34 9.34
C GLN A 247 -10.03 3.83 10.80
N ALA A 248 -10.08 2.89 11.75
CA ALA A 248 -10.13 3.18 13.18
C ALA A 248 -8.77 3.57 13.77
N TYR A 249 -7.70 2.84 13.42
CA TYR A 249 -6.39 2.92 14.10
C TYR A 249 -5.23 3.37 13.22
N GLY A 250 -5.47 3.62 11.93
CA GLY A 250 -4.46 3.99 10.96
C GLY A 250 -3.78 2.78 10.31
N GLY A 251 -3.13 3.03 9.18
CA GLY A 251 -2.59 2.00 8.30
C GLY A 251 -1.38 1.29 8.88
N GLY A 252 -0.67 1.91 9.83
CA GLY A 252 0.45 1.27 10.51
C GLY A 252 0.05 0.15 11.47
N HIS A 253 -1.22 0.07 11.90
CA HIS A 253 -1.65 -0.86 12.93
C HIS A 253 -1.59 -2.34 12.48
N ALA A 254 -2.20 -2.66 11.34
CA ALA A 254 -2.37 -4.05 10.89
C ALA A 254 -1.60 -4.40 9.60
N ARG A 255 -0.77 -3.49 9.08
CA ARG A 255 -0.08 -3.66 7.79
C ARG A 255 0.77 -4.93 7.69
N GLN A 256 1.57 -5.23 8.72
CA GLN A 256 2.46 -6.41 8.66
C GLN A 256 1.66 -7.71 8.58
N ALA A 257 0.55 -7.81 9.31
CA ALA A 257 -0.35 -8.96 9.24
C ALA A 257 -1.01 -9.07 7.85
N LEU A 258 -1.41 -7.94 7.26
CA LEU A 258 -1.96 -7.91 5.89
C LEU A 258 -0.96 -8.42 4.85
N VAL A 259 0.30 -7.96 4.88
CA VAL A 259 1.33 -8.40 3.92
C VAL A 259 1.68 -9.87 4.11
N ARG A 260 1.76 -10.36 5.36
CA ARG A 260 1.96 -11.78 5.64
C ARG A 260 0.81 -12.64 5.12
N TYR A 261 -0.43 -12.17 5.25
CA TYR A 261 -1.61 -12.86 4.72
C TYR A 261 -1.59 -12.91 3.18
N LEU A 262 -1.18 -11.82 2.52
CA LEU A 262 -0.96 -11.78 1.08
C LEU A 262 0.07 -12.83 0.64
N GLU A 263 1.20 -12.90 1.32
CA GLU A 263 2.27 -13.87 1.04
C GLU A 263 1.85 -15.32 1.30
N HIS A 264 1.29 -15.61 2.48
CA HIS A 264 1.11 -17.00 2.94
C HIS A 264 -0.24 -17.62 2.54
N GLU A 265 -1.26 -16.80 2.24
CA GLU A 265 -2.58 -17.29 1.87
C GLU A 265 -2.95 -16.90 0.44
N CYS A 266 -2.79 -15.62 0.06
CA CYS A 266 -3.22 -15.16 -1.26
C CYS A 266 -2.30 -15.67 -2.38
N GLU A 267 -0.97 -15.63 -2.21
CA GLU A 267 -0.04 -16.12 -3.23
C GLU A 267 -0.21 -17.61 -3.56
N PRO A 268 -0.28 -18.54 -2.58
CA PRO A 268 -0.51 -19.94 -2.88
C PRO A 268 -1.84 -20.19 -3.61
N MET A 269 -2.88 -19.42 -3.30
CA MET A 269 -4.16 -19.49 -4.02
C MET A 269 -4.01 -19.04 -5.48
N LEU A 270 -3.29 -17.94 -5.75
CA LEU A 270 -3.06 -17.45 -7.12
C LEU A 270 -2.25 -18.46 -7.96
N ARG A 271 -1.35 -19.22 -7.32
CA ARG A 271 -0.59 -20.32 -7.93
C ARG A 271 -1.33 -21.68 -7.93
N GLY A 272 -2.56 -21.71 -7.40
CA GLY A 272 -3.38 -22.92 -7.28
C GLY A 272 -4.06 -23.35 -8.57
N VAL A 273 -5.05 -24.26 -8.46
CA VAL A 273 -5.85 -24.72 -9.61
C VAL A 273 -7.27 -24.17 -9.51
N TYR A 274 -7.73 -23.46 -10.55
CA TYR A 274 -9.06 -22.85 -10.57
C TYR A 274 -9.53 -22.57 -12.01
N GLY A 275 -10.85 -22.68 -12.21
CA GLY A 275 -11.49 -22.30 -13.48
C GLY A 275 -11.60 -20.79 -13.65
N GLU A 276 -11.94 -20.35 -14.87
CA GLU A 276 -11.96 -18.95 -15.30
C GLU A 276 -12.79 -18.03 -14.38
N THR A 277 -14.04 -18.40 -14.09
CA THR A 277 -14.93 -17.59 -13.23
C THR A 277 -14.38 -17.42 -11.81
N THR A 278 -13.79 -18.47 -11.23
CA THR A 278 -13.17 -18.39 -9.91
C THR A 278 -11.89 -17.56 -9.97
N GLY A 279 -11.09 -17.74 -11.02
CA GLY A 279 -9.87 -16.97 -11.27
C GLY A 279 -10.12 -15.47 -11.30
N ARG A 280 -11.10 -14.99 -12.08
CA ARG A 280 -11.46 -13.55 -12.11
C ARG A 280 -11.81 -13.00 -10.73
N ARG A 281 -12.61 -13.75 -9.96
CA ARG A 281 -13.02 -13.35 -8.59
C ARG A 281 -11.85 -13.38 -7.61
N LEU A 282 -10.91 -14.31 -7.78
CA LEU A 282 -9.67 -14.41 -7.01
C LEU A 282 -8.73 -13.26 -7.31
N PHE A 283 -8.45 -12.95 -8.59
CA PHE A 283 -7.66 -11.79 -9.00
C PHE A 283 -8.28 -10.47 -8.51
N ALA A 284 -9.62 -10.34 -8.52
CA ALA A 284 -10.28 -9.17 -7.96
C ALA A 284 -10.05 -9.02 -6.44
N ALA A 285 -10.13 -10.13 -5.68
CA ALA A 285 -9.86 -10.11 -4.25
C ALA A 285 -8.37 -9.83 -3.95
N ALA A 286 -7.46 -10.40 -4.74
CA ALA A 286 -6.03 -10.15 -4.65
C ALA A 286 -5.70 -8.67 -4.96
N ALA A 287 -6.32 -8.09 -5.99
CA ALA A 287 -6.18 -6.66 -6.31
C ALA A 287 -6.60 -5.78 -5.13
N ASP A 288 -7.70 -6.12 -4.44
CA ASP A 288 -8.17 -5.34 -3.29
C ASP A 288 -7.24 -5.39 -2.09
N LEU A 289 -6.79 -6.58 -1.69
CA LEU A 289 -5.80 -6.73 -0.63
C LEU A 289 -4.48 -6.04 -0.98
N THR A 290 -4.02 -6.16 -2.23
CA THR A 290 -2.78 -5.52 -2.71
C THR A 290 -2.87 -4.00 -2.67
N ARG A 291 -3.99 -3.44 -3.13
CA ARG A 291 -4.24 -1.99 -3.02
C ARG A 291 -4.33 -1.56 -1.56
N LEU A 292 -4.92 -2.37 -0.67
CA LEU A 292 -4.95 -2.08 0.76
C LEU A 292 -3.53 -2.10 1.38
N ALA A 293 -2.66 -3.01 0.96
CA ALA A 293 -1.25 -3.01 1.34
C ALA A 293 -0.52 -1.74 0.84
N GLY A 294 -0.86 -1.27 -0.36
CA GLY A 294 -0.43 0.02 -0.88
C GLY A 294 -0.91 1.20 -0.03
N TRP A 295 -2.20 1.21 0.32
CA TRP A 295 -2.81 2.27 1.14
C TRP A 295 -2.21 2.36 2.54
N THR A 296 -2.04 1.23 3.21
CA THR A 296 -1.41 1.17 4.53
C THR A 296 0.07 1.54 4.48
N SER A 297 0.78 1.20 3.39
CA SER A 297 2.16 1.66 3.13
C SER A 297 2.23 3.17 2.90
N TYR A 298 1.27 3.73 2.17
CA TYR A 298 1.13 5.16 1.96
C TYR A 298 0.88 5.89 3.28
N ASP A 299 0.07 5.31 4.17
CA ASP A 299 -0.24 5.92 5.47
C ASP A 299 0.94 5.99 6.45
N ILE A 300 1.91 5.08 6.31
CA ILE A 300 3.18 5.11 7.06
C ILE A 300 4.31 5.83 6.29
N ALA A 301 3.97 6.63 5.27
CA ALA A 301 4.90 7.39 4.43
C ALA A 301 5.93 6.55 3.64
N ALA A 302 5.70 5.24 3.46
CA ALA A 302 6.50 4.39 2.59
C ALA A 302 6.07 4.55 1.12
N HIS A 303 6.19 5.76 0.57
CA HIS A 303 5.54 6.15 -0.68
C HIS A 303 6.00 5.37 -1.92
N GLY A 304 7.29 5.08 -2.08
CA GLY A 304 7.78 4.28 -3.21
C GLY A 304 7.31 2.82 -3.16
N LEU A 305 7.12 2.27 -1.95
CA LEU A 305 6.55 0.95 -1.76
C LEU A 305 5.04 0.93 -2.02
N ALA A 306 4.33 1.94 -1.53
CA ALA A 306 2.91 2.13 -1.82
C ALA A 306 2.65 2.21 -3.33
N GLN A 307 3.49 2.96 -4.05
CA GLN A 307 3.40 3.09 -5.51
C GLN A 307 3.48 1.74 -6.22
N ARG A 308 4.42 0.87 -5.81
CA ARG A 308 4.57 -0.49 -6.38
C ARG A 308 3.34 -1.33 -6.12
N TYR A 309 2.83 -1.31 -4.89
CA TYR A 309 1.59 -2.00 -4.57
C TYR A 309 0.41 -1.53 -5.42
N PHE A 310 0.27 -0.22 -5.65
CA PHE A 310 -0.80 0.28 -6.51
C PHE A 310 -0.62 -0.14 -7.97
N VAL A 311 0.60 -0.12 -8.51
CA VAL A 311 0.87 -0.62 -9.87
C VAL A 311 0.50 -2.11 -10.00
N GLN A 312 0.91 -2.93 -9.02
CA GLN A 312 0.57 -4.36 -9.05
C GLN A 312 -0.93 -4.60 -8.85
N ALA A 313 -1.60 -3.85 -7.97
CA ALA A 313 -3.06 -3.93 -7.83
C ALA A 313 -3.79 -3.53 -9.12
N LEU A 314 -3.28 -2.54 -9.85
CA LEU A 314 -3.83 -2.12 -11.14
C LEU A 314 -3.72 -3.25 -12.17
N ARG A 315 -2.57 -3.93 -12.24
CA ARG A 315 -2.38 -5.08 -13.13
C ARG A 315 -3.28 -6.27 -12.77
N LEU A 316 -3.44 -6.56 -11.47
CA LEU A 316 -4.35 -7.62 -10.99
C LEU A 316 -5.82 -7.28 -11.29
N SER A 317 -6.20 -6.00 -11.25
CA SER A 317 -7.56 -5.57 -11.64
C SER A 317 -7.84 -5.80 -13.13
N GLN A 318 -6.83 -5.65 -14.00
CA GLN A 318 -6.93 -5.97 -15.42
C GLN A 318 -7.07 -7.47 -15.65
N ALA A 319 -6.30 -8.29 -14.93
CA ALA A 319 -6.46 -9.75 -14.94
C ALA A 319 -7.87 -10.16 -14.46
N ALA A 320 -8.41 -9.50 -13.46
CA ALA A 320 -9.79 -9.71 -13.02
C ALA A 320 -10.85 -9.25 -14.03
N GLY A 321 -10.49 -8.45 -15.04
CA GLY A 321 -11.43 -7.78 -15.93
C GLY A 321 -12.27 -6.70 -15.25
N ASP A 322 -11.87 -6.25 -14.06
CA ASP A 322 -12.63 -5.30 -13.23
C ASP A 322 -12.15 -3.86 -13.46
N ARG A 323 -12.68 -3.23 -14.51
CA ARG A 323 -12.36 -1.84 -14.88
C ARG A 323 -12.77 -0.83 -13.81
N ALA A 324 -13.92 -1.06 -13.17
CA ALA A 324 -14.40 -0.20 -12.10
C ALA A 324 -13.41 -0.21 -10.92
N TYR A 325 -12.92 -1.39 -10.52
CA TYR A 325 -11.92 -1.49 -9.48
C TYR A 325 -10.56 -0.91 -9.90
N GLY A 326 -10.13 -1.10 -11.15
CA GLY A 326 -8.91 -0.46 -11.65
C GLY A 326 -8.98 1.07 -11.61
N SER A 327 -10.15 1.68 -11.88
CA SER A 327 -10.37 3.12 -11.70
C SER A 327 -10.20 3.55 -10.23
N PHE A 328 -10.61 2.72 -9.28
CA PHE A 328 -10.40 2.97 -7.85
C PHE A 328 -8.92 2.89 -7.46
N VAL A 329 -8.15 1.97 -8.04
CA VAL A 329 -6.68 1.93 -7.85
C VAL A 329 -6.05 3.23 -8.36
N LEU A 330 -6.43 3.72 -9.55
CA LEU A 330 -5.96 5.00 -10.09
C LEU A 330 -6.36 6.20 -9.22
N ILE A 331 -7.56 6.20 -8.63
CA ILE A 331 -7.97 7.19 -7.61
C ILE A 331 -7.00 7.18 -6.43
N THR A 332 -6.62 6.01 -5.92
CA THR A 332 -5.65 5.94 -4.80
C THR A 332 -4.26 6.43 -5.17
N MET A 333 -3.80 6.16 -6.40
CA MET A 333 -2.54 6.70 -6.93
C MET A 333 -2.62 8.23 -7.07
N SER A 334 -3.75 8.76 -7.54
CA SER A 334 -3.96 10.21 -7.66
C SER A 334 -3.94 10.90 -6.30
N ARG A 335 -4.60 10.33 -5.29
CA ARG A 335 -4.57 10.83 -3.90
C ARG A 335 -3.16 10.82 -3.31
N GLN A 336 -2.34 9.80 -3.62
CA GLN A 336 -0.93 9.78 -3.23
C GLN A 336 -0.16 10.91 -3.92
N ALA A 337 -0.37 11.12 -5.22
CA ALA A 337 0.28 12.18 -5.98
C ALA A 337 -0.10 13.59 -5.46
N VAL A 338 -1.37 13.84 -5.14
CA VAL A 338 -1.84 15.09 -4.50
C VAL A 338 -1.10 15.35 -3.20
N TYR A 339 -1.00 14.35 -2.32
CA TYR A 339 -0.35 14.50 -1.02
C TYR A 339 1.16 14.81 -1.14
N LEU A 340 1.80 14.32 -2.20
CA LEU A 340 3.21 14.57 -2.50
C LEU A 340 3.44 15.85 -3.33
N GLY A 341 2.38 16.60 -3.68
CA GLY A 341 2.49 17.84 -4.47
C GLY A 341 2.57 17.63 -5.99
N HIS A 342 2.39 16.41 -6.49
CA HIS A 342 2.44 16.06 -7.91
C HIS A 342 1.07 16.25 -8.58
N GLY A 343 0.61 17.49 -8.65
CA GLY A 343 -0.74 17.84 -9.12
C GLY A 343 -1.02 17.47 -10.58
N ARG A 344 -0.02 17.56 -11.47
CA ARG A 344 -0.19 17.21 -12.91
C ARG A 344 -0.47 15.72 -13.07
N GLU A 345 0.33 14.88 -12.42
CA GLU A 345 0.18 13.43 -12.41
C GLU A 345 -1.13 13.01 -11.73
N ALA A 346 -1.54 13.70 -10.67
CA ALA A 346 -2.82 13.47 -10.00
C ALA A 346 -4.01 13.70 -10.95
N VAL A 347 -4.02 14.81 -11.69
CA VAL A 347 -5.07 15.11 -12.69
C VAL A 347 -5.05 14.08 -13.81
N GLN A 348 -3.87 13.71 -14.32
CA GLN A 348 -3.75 12.69 -15.37
C GLN A 348 -4.33 11.35 -14.91
N LEU A 349 -3.97 10.87 -13.72
CA LEU A 349 -4.50 9.62 -13.16
C LEU A 349 -6.02 9.66 -12.99
N ALA A 350 -6.57 10.78 -12.51
CA ALA A 350 -8.01 10.96 -12.36
C ALA A 350 -8.74 10.90 -13.71
N ARG A 351 -8.16 11.49 -14.77
CA ARG A 351 -8.73 11.45 -16.13
C ARG A 351 -8.63 10.06 -16.75
N VAL A 352 -7.51 9.36 -16.56
CA VAL A 352 -7.37 7.96 -16.98
C VAL A 352 -8.40 7.07 -16.28
N ALA A 353 -8.64 7.29 -14.99
CA ALA A 353 -9.66 6.56 -14.24
C ALA A 353 -11.08 6.81 -14.80
N GLN A 354 -11.42 8.07 -15.11
CA GLN A 354 -12.69 8.45 -15.75
C GLN A 354 -12.87 7.78 -17.12
N GLN A 355 -11.83 7.78 -17.95
CA GLN A 355 -11.86 7.14 -19.27
C GLN A 355 -11.99 5.61 -19.14
N GLY A 356 -11.28 5.00 -18.19
CA GLY A 356 -11.24 3.55 -18.02
C GLY A 356 -12.53 2.95 -17.45
N VAL A 357 -13.25 3.66 -16.59
CA VAL A 357 -14.57 3.22 -16.12
C VAL A 357 -15.67 3.46 -17.15
N GLY A 358 -15.52 4.48 -17.99
CA GLY A 358 -16.48 4.85 -19.03
C GLY A 358 -17.75 5.52 -18.49
N SER A 359 -18.70 5.81 -19.38
CA SER A 359 -19.93 6.55 -19.07
C SER A 359 -20.97 5.76 -18.25
N ALA A 360 -20.78 4.46 -18.09
CA ALA A 360 -21.68 3.59 -17.32
C ALA A 360 -21.39 3.60 -15.81
N ALA A 361 -20.40 4.36 -15.35
CA ALA A 361 -20.06 4.48 -13.95
C ALA A 361 -21.27 4.99 -13.13
N PRO A 362 -21.60 4.37 -11.99
CA PRO A 362 -22.64 4.87 -11.09
C PRO A 362 -22.37 6.32 -10.66
N PRO A 363 -23.41 7.14 -10.40
CA PRO A 363 -23.21 8.55 -10.08
C PRO A 363 -22.26 8.82 -8.90
N VAL A 364 -22.30 7.98 -7.85
CA VAL A 364 -21.37 8.05 -6.71
C VAL A 364 -19.91 7.87 -7.15
N VAL A 365 -19.66 6.98 -8.11
CA VAL A 365 -18.31 6.75 -8.67
C VAL A 365 -17.86 7.96 -9.49
N GLN A 366 -18.75 8.53 -10.31
CA GLN A 366 -18.46 9.76 -11.06
C GLN A 366 -18.14 10.93 -10.12
N ALA A 367 -18.90 11.06 -9.03
CA ALA A 367 -18.67 12.08 -8.01
C ALA A 367 -17.27 11.95 -7.38
N LEU A 368 -16.87 10.73 -7.02
CA LEU A 368 -15.53 10.47 -6.49
C LEU A 368 -14.42 10.77 -7.51
N LEU A 369 -14.62 10.41 -8.78
CA LEU A 369 -13.63 10.67 -9.83
C LEU A 369 -13.40 12.17 -10.05
N HIS A 370 -14.48 12.95 -10.09
CA HIS A 370 -14.42 14.41 -10.26
C HIS A 370 -13.84 15.11 -9.01
N SER A 371 -14.13 14.64 -7.81
CA SER A 371 -13.55 15.21 -6.59
C SER A 371 -12.04 15.01 -6.54
N VAL A 372 -11.55 13.84 -6.98
CA VAL A 372 -10.11 13.54 -7.04
C VAL A 372 -9.40 14.35 -8.14
N GLU A 373 -10.04 14.59 -9.29
CA GLU A 373 -9.53 15.53 -10.30
C GLU A 373 -9.43 16.96 -9.74
N ALA A 374 -10.46 17.42 -9.01
CA ALA A 374 -10.46 18.73 -8.38
C ALA A 374 -9.29 18.93 -7.41
N ARG A 375 -8.98 17.90 -6.60
CA ARG A 375 -7.83 17.92 -5.68
C ARG A 375 -6.50 18.13 -6.42
N GLY A 376 -6.32 17.50 -7.58
CA GLY A 376 -5.16 17.72 -8.44
C GLY A 376 -5.05 19.18 -8.91
N HIS A 377 -6.16 19.76 -9.38
CA HIS A 377 -6.23 21.17 -9.77
C HIS A 377 -6.00 22.14 -8.59
N GLY A 378 -6.49 21.79 -7.39
CA GLY A 378 -6.30 22.57 -6.17
C GLY A 378 -4.81 22.74 -5.83
N VAL A 379 -4.04 21.64 -5.87
CA VAL A 379 -2.58 21.67 -5.63
C VAL A 379 -1.83 22.47 -6.70
N LEU A 380 -2.33 22.51 -7.94
CA LEU A 380 -1.76 23.33 -9.02
C LEU A 380 -2.12 24.82 -8.93
N GLY A 381 -3.01 25.23 -8.02
CA GLY A 381 -3.53 26.60 -7.95
C GLY A 381 -4.53 26.94 -9.06
N GLU A 382 -5.03 25.94 -9.80
CA GLU A 382 -5.90 26.13 -10.96
C GLU A 382 -7.38 26.31 -10.53
N ALA A 383 -7.67 27.45 -9.91
CA ALA A 383 -8.96 27.72 -9.26
C ALA A 383 -10.19 27.41 -10.14
N ARG A 384 -10.20 27.86 -11.41
CA ARG A 384 -11.33 27.63 -12.32
C ARG A 384 -11.55 26.15 -12.62
N ALA A 385 -10.48 25.40 -12.89
CA ALA A 385 -10.54 23.98 -13.21
C ALA A 385 -10.95 23.15 -11.98
N CYS A 386 -10.43 23.53 -10.81
CA CYS A 386 -10.81 22.97 -9.53
C CYS A 386 -12.32 23.15 -9.27
N THR A 387 -12.83 24.38 -9.27
CA THR A 387 -14.25 24.67 -9.04
C THR A 387 -15.15 23.96 -10.05
N THR A 388 -14.75 23.91 -11.33
CA THR A 388 -15.51 23.18 -12.36
C THR A 388 -15.62 21.69 -12.04
N SER A 389 -14.53 21.08 -11.57
CA SER A 389 -14.49 19.66 -11.21
C SER A 389 -15.29 19.39 -9.93
N LEU A 390 -15.20 20.26 -8.93
CA LEU A 390 -16.03 20.19 -7.71
C LEU A 390 -17.53 20.26 -8.04
N ALA A 391 -17.94 21.20 -8.90
CA ALA A 391 -19.34 21.34 -9.33
C ALA A 391 -19.84 20.14 -10.17
N ARG A 392 -18.95 19.40 -10.83
CA ARG A 392 -19.29 18.11 -11.48
C ARG A 392 -19.45 17.01 -10.44
N ALA A 393 -18.58 16.98 -9.42
CA ALA A 393 -18.65 16.00 -8.35
C ALA A 393 -19.95 16.12 -7.54
N GLU A 394 -20.34 17.33 -7.18
CA GLU A 394 -21.58 17.63 -6.46
C GLU A 394 -22.81 17.19 -7.24
N ARG A 395 -22.96 17.64 -8.49
CA ARG A 395 -24.08 17.24 -9.36
C ARG A 395 -24.17 15.73 -9.57
N ALA A 396 -23.04 15.06 -9.71
CA ALA A 396 -23.02 13.60 -9.83
C ALA A 396 -23.53 12.94 -8.55
N LEU A 397 -23.12 13.41 -7.37
CA LEU A 397 -23.58 12.86 -6.10
C LEU A 397 -25.08 13.13 -5.86
N GLU A 398 -25.57 14.33 -6.20
CA GLU A 398 -26.99 14.70 -6.12
C GLU A 398 -27.88 13.81 -7.01
N SER A 399 -27.33 13.31 -8.11
CA SER A 399 -28.06 12.42 -9.03
C SER A 399 -28.11 10.95 -8.58
N ALA A 400 -27.36 10.57 -7.54
CA ALA A 400 -27.35 9.21 -6.99
C ALA A 400 -28.69 8.89 -6.31
N ARG A 401 -29.19 7.66 -6.51
CA ARG A 401 -30.50 7.24 -5.98
C ARG A 401 -30.35 6.09 -4.97
N PRO A 402 -31.24 6.02 -3.96
CA PRO A 402 -31.36 4.83 -3.13
C PRO A 402 -31.66 3.60 -4.00
N GLY A 403 -30.82 2.57 -3.90
CA GLY A 403 -30.96 1.32 -4.68
C GLY A 403 -30.04 1.22 -5.90
N ASP A 404 -29.30 2.26 -6.25
CA ASP A 404 -28.26 2.16 -7.29
C ASP A 404 -27.25 1.06 -6.95
N GLU A 405 -26.83 0.28 -7.95
CA GLU A 405 -25.79 -0.72 -7.77
C GLU A 405 -24.43 -0.02 -7.64
N VAL A 406 -23.96 0.10 -6.39
CA VAL A 406 -22.70 0.78 -6.06
C VAL A 406 -21.61 -0.23 -5.69
N PRO A 407 -20.43 -0.19 -6.35
CA PRO A 407 -19.28 -1.00 -5.99
C PRO A 407 -18.93 -0.85 -4.51
N HIS A 408 -18.55 -1.94 -3.83
CA HIS A 408 -18.34 -1.96 -2.38
C HIS A 408 -17.38 -0.86 -1.87
N TRP A 409 -16.34 -0.53 -2.64
CA TRP A 409 -15.36 0.50 -2.30
C TRP A 409 -15.90 1.94 -2.42
N ALA A 410 -16.96 2.17 -3.21
CA ALA A 410 -17.59 3.46 -3.39
C ALA A 410 -18.71 3.73 -2.38
N ARG A 411 -19.24 2.69 -1.70
CA ARG A 411 -20.41 2.81 -0.80
C ARG A 411 -20.22 3.77 0.36
N THR A 412 -18.97 4.01 0.77
CA THR A 412 -18.69 4.94 1.86
C THR A 412 -18.65 6.39 1.40
N PHE A 413 -18.56 6.66 0.09
CA PHE A 413 -18.48 8.02 -0.44
C PHE A 413 -19.85 8.69 -0.41
N ASP A 414 -19.99 9.67 0.47
CA ASP A 414 -21.22 10.38 0.79
C ASP A 414 -20.98 11.91 0.81
N GLU A 415 -22.00 12.68 1.18
CA GLU A 415 -21.91 14.14 1.31
C GLU A 415 -20.81 14.57 2.28
N GLY A 416 -20.60 13.82 3.38
CA GLY A 416 -19.55 14.09 4.34
C GLY A 416 -18.15 13.92 3.75
N GLN A 417 -17.95 12.92 2.89
CA GLN A 417 -16.71 12.76 2.14
C GLN A 417 -16.52 13.80 1.05
N LEU A 418 -17.58 14.15 0.33
CA LEU A 418 -17.50 15.19 -0.69
C LEU A 418 -17.12 16.55 -0.07
N ALA A 419 -17.75 16.91 1.06
CA ALA A 419 -17.42 18.12 1.80
C ALA A 419 -15.95 18.15 2.27
N ASP A 420 -15.38 17.00 2.65
CA ASP A 420 -13.95 16.91 2.99
C ASP A 420 -13.05 17.23 1.79
N GLU A 421 -13.37 16.70 0.61
CA GLU A 421 -12.62 16.97 -0.62
C GLU A 421 -12.73 18.44 -1.04
N PHE A 422 -13.90 19.07 -0.85
CA PHE A 422 -14.11 20.51 -1.05
C PHE A 422 -13.25 21.33 -0.08
N GLY A 423 -13.28 21.00 1.22
CA GLY A 423 -12.51 21.69 2.25
C GLY A 423 -11.02 21.67 1.96
N HIS A 424 -10.48 20.52 1.57
CA HIS A 424 -9.09 20.41 1.15
C HIS A 424 -8.78 21.23 -0.11
N SER A 425 -9.64 21.14 -1.13
CA SER A 425 -9.44 21.86 -2.39
C SER A 425 -9.40 23.38 -2.17
N TYR A 426 -10.34 23.92 -1.39
CA TYR A 426 -10.39 25.35 -1.09
C TYR A 426 -9.25 25.80 -0.19
N ARG A 427 -8.79 24.97 0.75
CA ARG A 427 -7.58 25.25 1.54
C ARG A 427 -6.36 25.39 0.62
N ASP A 428 -6.19 24.48 -0.34
CA ASP A 428 -5.05 24.48 -1.27
C ASP A 428 -5.08 25.72 -2.18
N LEU A 429 -6.28 26.17 -2.57
CA LEU A 429 -6.51 27.42 -3.30
C LEU A 429 -6.49 28.69 -2.40
N GLN A 430 -6.24 28.56 -1.10
CA GLN A 430 -6.28 29.65 -0.12
C GLN A 430 -7.64 30.38 -0.03
N GLN A 431 -8.73 29.71 -0.40
CA GLN A 431 -10.10 30.21 -0.27
C GLN A 431 -10.67 29.83 1.09
N TYR A 432 -10.11 30.42 2.14
CA TYR A 432 -10.27 29.94 3.51
C TYR A 432 -11.72 29.96 4.04
N ARG A 433 -12.55 30.94 3.65
CA ARG A 433 -13.97 30.97 4.06
C ARG A 433 -14.74 29.75 3.58
N ALA A 434 -14.56 29.38 2.30
CA ALA A 434 -15.19 28.18 1.74
C ALA A 434 -14.61 26.91 2.38
N ALA A 435 -13.29 26.88 2.62
CA ALA A 435 -12.64 25.76 3.29
C ALA A 435 -13.22 25.50 4.69
N VAL A 436 -13.45 26.55 5.49
CA VAL A 436 -14.11 26.46 6.81
C VAL A 436 -15.49 25.83 6.70
N GLN A 437 -16.36 26.37 5.84
CA GLN A 437 -17.73 25.91 5.68
C GLN A 437 -17.79 24.40 5.36
N HIS A 438 -16.98 23.96 4.40
CA HIS A 438 -16.97 22.56 3.98
C HIS A 438 -16.31 21.63 4.99
N ALA A 439 -15.24 22.07 5.66
CA ALA A 439 -14.59 21.27 6.70
C ALA A 439 -15.51 21.07 7.93
N GLU A 440 -16.25 22.10 8.35
CA GLU A 440 -17.25 21.98 9.42
C GLU A 440 -18.38 21.03 9.02
N ARG A 441 -18.91 21.16 7.80
CA ARG A 441 -19.94 20.25 7.26
C ARG A 441 -19.46 18.80 7.27
N SER A 442 -18.24 18.53 6.83
CA SER A 442 -17.67 17.18 6.85
C SER A 442 -17.56 16.63 8.27
N LEU A 443 -17.06 17.43 9.23
CA LEU A 443 -16.93 17.02 10.63
C LEU A 443 -18.28 16.79 11.32
N GLN A 444 -19.35 17.44 10.88
CA GLN A 444 -20.72 17.19 11.37
C GLN A 444 -21.29 15.87 10.82
N LEU A 445 -21.10 15.60 9.52
CA LEU A 445 -21.71 14.46 8.85
C LEU A 445 -20.96 13.14 9.05
N ARG A 446 -19.63 13.18 9.09
CA ARG A 446 -18.82 11.96 9.00
C ARG A 446 -18.77 11.21 10.35
N SER A 447 -19.05 9.91 10.31
CA SER A 447 -19.02 9.02 11.49
C SER A 447 -17.68 9.06 12.26
N PRO A 448 -17.69 9.00 13.61
CA PRO A 448 -16.49 8.86 14.43
C PRO A 448 -15.59 7.66 14.07
N ALA A 449 -16.15 6.61 13.43
CA ALA A 449 -15.40 5.45 12.96
C ALA A 449 -14.27 5.80 11.96
N PHE A 450 -14.38 6.94 11.27
CA PHE A 450 -13.36 7.45 10.35
C PHE A 450 -12.36 8.39 11.04
N ALA A 451 -11.79 7.94 12.17
CA ALA A 451 -10.97 8.76 13.06
C ALA A 451 -9.85 9.52 12.32
N ARG A 452 -9.08 8.82 11.47
CA ARG A 452 -7.99 9.41 10.68
C ARG A 452 -8.47 10.48 9.69
N SER A 453 -9.56 10.23 8.96
CA SER A 453 -10.09 11.21 8.00
C SER A 453 -10.65 12.45 8.70
N ARG A 454 -11.29 12.27 9.86
CA ARG A 454 -11.76 13.39 10.70
C ARG A 454 -10.60 14.23 11.24
N LEU A 455 -9.48 13.59 11.61
CA LEU A 455 -8.26 14.30 11.99
C LEU A 455 -7.74 15.17 10.85
N PHE A 456 -7.60 14.63 9.63
CA PHE A 456 -7.18 15.42 8.46
C PHE A 456 -8.10 16.62 8.22
N CYS A 457 -9.42 16.40 8.27
CA CYS A 457 -10.41 17.48 8.10
C CYS A 457 -10.30 18.55 9.21
N ARG A 458 -10.01 18.16 10.45
CA ARG A 458 -9.79 19.12 11.55
C ARG A 458 -8.54 19.98 11.33
N VAL A 459 -7.46 19.39 10.82
CA VAL A 459 -6.24 20.16 10.47
C VAL A 459 -6.50 21.11 9.30
N VAL A 460 -7.32 20.70 8.32
CA VAL A 460 -7.79 21.58 7.24
C VAL A 460 -8.56 22.76 7.81
N LEU A 461 -9.50 22.52 8.73
CA LEU A 461 -10.27 23.57 9.41
C LEU A 461 -9.35 24.51 10.19
N ALA A 462 -8.41 23.97 10.99
CA ALA A 462 -7.44 24.76 11.74
C ALA A 462 -6.59 25.65 10.81
N SER A 463 -6.12 25.09 9.69
CA SER A 463 -5.34 25.83 8.68
C SER A 463 -6.15 26.93 8.00
N ALA A 464 -7.44 26.70 7.75
CA ALA A 464 -8.33 27.69 7.16
C ALA A 464 -8.67 28.82 8.14
N ARG A 465 -8.95 28.49 9.42
CA ARG A 465 -9.13 29.46 10.51
C ARG A 465 -7.88 30.34 10.70
N LEU A 466 -6.70 29.74 10.64
CA LEU A 466 -5.42 30.47 10.65
C LEU A 466 -5.32 31.45 9.46
N GLY A 467 -5.67 31.00 8.25
CA GLY A 467 -5.69 31.84 7.06
C GLY A 467 -6.68 33.01 7.11
N LEU A 468 -7.69 32.93 7.97
CA LEU A 468 -8.63 34.03 8.27
C LEU A 468 -8.16 34.94 9.41
N GLY A 469 -7.04 34.64 10.05
CA GLY A 469 -6.51 35.38 11.21
C GLY A 469 -7.12 34.97 12.55
N GLU A 470 -7.93 33.90 12.60
CA GLU A 470 -8.60 33.42 13.80
C GLU A 470 -7.68 32.48 14.61
N LEU A 471 -6.60 33.05 15.13
CA LEU A 471 -5.46 32.31 15.67
C LEU A 471 -5.81 31.41 16.88
N ASP A 472 -6.65 31.89 17.81
CA ASP A 472 -7.08 31.10 18.98
C ASP A 472 -7.84 29.84 18.58
N GLN A 473 -8.80 29.97 17.64
CA GLN A 473 -9.58 28.84 17.13
C GLN A 473 -8.69 27.86 16.36
N ALA A 474 -7.78 28.38 15.54
CA ALA A 474 -6.81 27.56 14.82
C ALA A 474 -5.96 26.73 15.78
N CYS A 475 -5.42 27.35 16.83
CA CYS A 475 -4.62 26.68 17.86
C CYS A 475 -5.42 25.63 18.64
N ALA A 476 -6.67 25.93 19.01
CA ALA A 476 -7.53 24.98 19.72
C ALA A 476 -7.78 23.71 18.88
N LEU A 477 -8.19 23.88 17.62
CA LEU A 477 -8.42 22.78 16.69
C LEU A 477 -7.14 22.01 16.36
N GLY A 478 -6.02 22.71 16.22
CA GLY A 478 -4.71 22.10 16.03
C GLY A 478 -4.31 21.22 17.21
N ALA A 479 -4.55 21.67 18.45
CA ALA A 479 -4.21 20.91 19.65
C ALA A 479 -5.05 19.63 19.78
N GLU A 480 -6.35 19.71 19.47
CA GLU A 480 -7.21 18.52 19.39
C GLU A 480 -6.70 17.52 18.33
N ALA A 481 -6.32 18.01 17.15
CA ALA A 481 -5.79 17.15 16.09
C ALA A 481 -4.46 16.50 16.48
N ALA A 482 -3.57 17.25 17.14
CA ALA A 482 -2.30 16.74 17.65
C ALA A 482 -2.50 15.66 18.72
N GLN A 483 -3.43 15.87 19.66
CA GLN A 483 -3.80 14.86 20.64
C GLN A 483 -4.33 13.59 19.98
N GLN A 484 -5.23 13.72 18.99
CA GLN A 484 -5.75 12.55 18.28
C GLN A 484 -4.67 11.83 17.45
N ALA A 485 -3.65 12.54 16.97
CA ALA A 485 -2.56 11.95 16.20
C ALA A 485 -1.72 10.98 17.05
N THR A 486 -1.65 11.15 18.38
CA THR A 486 -0.89 10.25 19.27
C THR A 486 -1.55 8.87 19.40
N GLU A 487 -2.88 8.80 19.20
CA GLU A 487 -3.67 7.57 19.31
C GLU A 487 -3.74 6.78 17.98
N ILE A 488 -3.29 7.35 16.86
CA ILE A 488 -3.40 6.77 15.51
C ILE A 488 -2.02 6.43 14.95
N ARG A 489 -1.85 5.20 14.45
CA ARG A 489 -0.61 4.77 13.77
C ARG A 489 -0.62 5.21 12.30
N SER A 490 -0.49 6.52 12.07
CA SER A 490 -0.43 7.14 10.74
C SER A 490 0.67 8.21 10.71
N ALA A 491 1.69 7.99 9.85
CA ALA A 491 2.72 9.01 9.62
C ALA A 491 2.10 10.25 8.95
N ARG A 492 1.11 10.05 8.07
CA ARG A 492 0.39 11.16 7.42
C ARG A 492 -0.34 12.04 8.42
N ALA A 493 -0.96 11.47 9.46
CA ALA A 493 -1.63 12.25 10.52
C ALA A 493 -0.62 13.16 11.23
N VAL A 494 0.53 12.63 11.59
CA VAL A 494 1.63 13.39 12.19
C VAL A 494 2.12 14.49 11.23
N ASP A 495 2.29 14.18 9.95
CA ASP A 495 2.77 15.17 8.97
C ASP A 495 1.76 16.30 8.70
N TYR A 496 0.46 16.02 8.75
CA TYR A 496 -0.59 17.05 8.71
C TYR A 496 -0.47 18.02 9.89
N VAL A 497 -0.29 17.50 11.11
CA VAL A 497 -0.09 18.32 12.32
C VAL A 497 1.19 19.14 12.20
N ARG A 498 2.30 18.53 11.77
CA ARG A 498 3.57 19.24 11.54
C ARG A 498 3.46 20.33 10.47
N ASP A 499 2.68 20.13 9.42
CA ASP A 499 2.44 21.18 8.42
C ASP A 499 1.72 22.38 9.03
N PHE A 500 0.72 22.12 9.87
CA PHE A 500 0.04 23.18 10.61
C PHE A 500 0.99 23.90 11.58
N GLU A 501 1.83 23.17 12.33
CA GLU A 501 2.84 23.77 13.21
C GLU A 501 3.81 24.70 12.46
N ARG A 502 4.28 24.29 11.27
CA ARG A 502 5.12 25.16 10.43
C ARG A 502 4.41 26.45 10.04
N ARG A 503 3.10 26.41 9.80
CA ARG A 503 2.29 27.60 9.48
C ARG A 503 2.09 28.53 10.67
N LEU A 504 2.24 28.04 11.90
CA LEU A 504 2.20 28.86 13.12
C LEU A 504 3.51 29.59 13.41
N GLU A 505 4.62 29.24 12.73
CA GLU A 505 5.93 29.84 13.01
C GLU A 505 5.98 31.37 12.90
N PRO A 506 5.31 32.03 11.93
CA PRO A 506 5.20 33.49 11.90
C PRO A 506 4.52 34.10 13.14
N TYR A 507 3.75 33.31 13.89
CA TYR A 507 2.97 33.72 15.06
C TYR A 507 3.53 33.17 16.38
N ARG A 508 4.79 32.69 16.40
CA ARG A 508 5.40 32.04 17.59
C ARG A 508 5.33 32.83 18.89
N GLU A 509 5.28 34.16 18.82
CA GLU A 509 5.20 35.07 19.98
C GLU A 509 3.76 35.36 20.44
N ALA A 510 2.75 34.85 19.75
CA ALA A 510 1.35 35.01 20.16
C ALA A 510 1.03 34.09 21.34
N ALA A 511 0.22 34.58 22.29
CA ALA A 511 -0.18 33.80 23.46
C ALA A 511 -0.88 32.48 23.08
N ALA A 512 -1.74 32.51 22.07
CA ALA A 512 -2.41 31.32 21.53
C ALA A 512 -1.43 30.23 21.08
N VAL A 513 -0.34 30.60 20.40
CA VAL A 513 0.66 29.66 19.89
C VAL A 513 1.55 29.11 21.01
N ARG A 514 1.89 29.93 22.02
CA ARG A 514 2.57 29.44 23.22
C ARG A 514 1.72 28.41 23.97
N ASN A 515 0.45 28.73 24.23
CA ASN A 515 -0.49 27.81 24.88
C ASN A 515 -0.66 26.50 24.08
N TYR A 516 -0.70 26.59 22.75
CA TYR A 516 -0.71 25.41 21.87
C TYR A 516 0.55 24.55 22.05
N ARG A 517 1.74 25.16 22.03
CA ARG A 517 3.02 24.45 22.23
C ARG A 517 3.10 23.81 23.60
N ASP A 518 2.66 24.50 24.65
CA ASP A 518 2.61 23.97 26.02
C ASP A 518 1.69 22.75 26.12
N ARG A 519 0.52 22.80 25.46
CA ARG A 519 -0.42 21.66 25.39
C ARG A 519 0.17 20.48 24.64
N ILE A 520 0.84 20.70 23.51
CA ILE A 520 1.47 19.61 22.74
C ILE A 520 2.65 19.00 23.50
N ALA A 521 3.47 19.82 24.16
CA ALA A 521 4.57 19.33 24.99
C ALA A 521 4.09 18.43 26.14
N ALA A 522 2.86 18.63 26.64
CA ALA A 522 2.26 17.76 27.64
C ALA A 522 1.88 16.37 27.10
N PHE A 523 1.80 16.18 25.78
CA PHE A 523 1.45 14.90 25.15
C PHE A 523 2.66 14.01 24.82
N GLY A 524 3.89 14.53 24.90
CA GLY A 524 5.13 13.76 24.69
C GLY A 524 6.11 14.41 23.72
#